data_AF-A0A2I0FZM4-F1
#
_entry.id   AF-A0A2I0FZM4-F1
#
_cell.length_a   1.000
_cell.length_b   1.000
_cell.length_c   1.000
_cell.angle_alpha   90.00
_cell.angle_beta   90.00
_cell.angle_gamma   90.00
#
_symmetry.space_group_name_H-M   'P 1'
#
loop_
_entity.id
_entity.type
_entity.pdbx_description
1 polymer ?
#
loop_
_entity_poly.entity_id
_entity_poly.type
_entity_poly.pdbx_seq_one_letter_code
_entity_poly.pdbx_strand_id
1 'polypeptide(L)'
;MNQLIERFFNYTFYQTPTRRGRRLSHNRAREQLLAQQLQRDLQALGLREVTFDSYGAVSAWLPGNEGVSAPVLGFIAPLSADDHAADTAVHPQLVECYRGGDIALGQGDAVISPVRVPELHALIGQTLITGDGTRAMGCEATAGITVIMSLLEQLQTQPHGDVHVAFVPAGERGRDALVALSQKALRVDYAWCLSGGVPGELAWENRHQSTVEIKIAGSAQHSALAAAFALHQTWLQHGGVATDVLKMRGDGLHTELTFQLCEREQVVLDQRLSALAQCCQQQHQHGLQFQFESRYTARNMAAVNTAHNAVIELARQAIDEQQLTLTTPLARDDSLSIALVTAGTPCAQLFSGGYLQRTPQEFVTLEGLQHSVQVVMGICRQALGLSQESAA
;
A
#
# COMPACT_ATOMS: atom_id res chain seq x y z
N MET A 1 -26.67 -7.97 9.33
CA MET A 1 -25.44 -8.69 8.93
C MET A 1 -24.33 -8.16 9.84
N ASN A 2 -23.14 -8.76 9.92
CA ASN A 2 -22.09 -8.19 10.78
C ASN A 2 -21.73 -6.78 10.25
N GLN A 3 -21.67 -5.76 11.12
CA GLN A 3 -21.44 -4.36 10.72
C GLN A 3 -20.14 -4.18 9.93
N LEU A 4 -19.10 -4.97 10.22
CA LEU A 4 -17.85 -4.97 9.46
C LEU A 4 -18.05 -5.44 8.02
N ILE A 5 -18.86 -6.49 7.80
CA ILE A 5 -19.18 -6.98 6.46
C ILE A 5 -19.97 -5.92 5.68
N GLU A 6 -20.96 -5.30 6.34
CA GLU A 6 -21.76 -4.24 5.73
C GLU A 6 -20.90 -3.05 5.29
N ARG A 7 -19.98 -2.58 6.16
CA ARG A 7 -19.01 -1.53 5.82
C ARG A 7 -18.09 -1.94 4.67
N PHE A 8 -17.54 -3.15 4.75
CA PHE A 8 -16.65 -3.67 3.72
C PHE A 8 -17.35 -3.68 2.35
N PHE A 9 -18.55 -4.27 2.24
CA PHE A 9 -19.32 -4.28 0.99
C PHE A 9 -19.68 -2.88 0.48
N ASN A 10 -20.04 -1.97 1.38
CA ASN A 10 -20.34 -0.58 1.01
C ASN A 10 -19.13 0.10 0.36
N TYR A 11 -17.92 -0.13 0.88
CA TYR A 11 -16.70 0.43 0.30
C TYR A 11 -16.24 -0.33 -0.95
N THR A 12 -16.46 -1.65 -1.03
CA THR A 12 -16.18 -2.43 -2.24
C THR A 12 -17.00 -1.94 -3.44
N PHE A 13 -18.21 -1.42 -3.21
CA PHE A 13 -19.02 -0.83 -4.27
C PHE A 13 -18.28 0.29 -5.02
N TYR A 14 -17.49 1.11 -4.31
CA TYR A 14 -16.72 2.18 -4.95
C TYR A 14 -15.52 1.66 -5.75
N GLN A 15 -15.12 0.40 -5.58
CA GLN A 15 -14.13 -0.25 -6.42
C GLN A 15 -14.70 -0.66 -7.79
N THR A 16 -16.02 -0.55 -8.00
CA THR A 16 -16.69 -0.84 -9.29
C THR A 16 -16.61 0.35 -10.25
N PRO A 17 -16.24 0.14 -11.54
CA PRO A 17 -16.18 1.20 -12.57
C PRO A 17 -17.48 1.99 -12.75
N THR A 18 -17.37 3.33 -12.82
CA THR A 18 -18.50 4.23 -13.04
C THR A 18 -18.79 4.42 -14.54
N ARG A 19 -19.52 3.46 -15.14
CA ARG A 19 -20.10 3.52 -16.50
C ARG A 19 -19.07 3.51 -17.66
N ARG A 20 -19.34 2.73 -18.71
CA ARG A 20 -18.53 2.67 -19.93
C ARG A 20 -18.59 4.00 -20.68
N GLY A 21 -17.47 4.73 -20.72
CA GLY A 21 -17.24 5.78 -21.70
C GLY A 21 -17.11 7.20 -21.14
N ARG A 22 -15.93 7.55 -20.61
CA ARG A 22 -15.24 8.85 -20.78
C ARG A 22 -13.83 8.74 -20.21
N ARG A 23 -12.85 9.37 -20.89
CA ARG A 23 -11.39 9.30 -20.63
C ARG A 23 -10.89 10.11 -19.40
N LEU A 24 -11.71 10.29 -18.36
CA LEU A 24 -11.13 10.56 -17.03
C LEU A 24 -10.78 9.17 -16.49
N SER A 25 -9.57 8.95 -15.98
CA SER A 25 -9.20 7.62 -15.47
C SER A 25 -10.28 7.18 -14.48
N HIS A 26 -10.97 6.07 -14.76
CA HIS A 26 -12.14 5.63 -13.99
C HIS A 26 -11.82 5.53 -12.48
N ASN A 27 -10.56 5.34 -12.11
CA ASN A 27 -10.06 5.36 -10.73
C ASN A 27 -10.31 6.72 -10.05
N ARG A 28 -9.99 7.85 -10.69
CA ARG A 28 -10.07 9.17 -10.05
C ARG A 28 -11.50 9.56 -9.67
N ALA A 29 -12.47 9.31 -10.55
CA ALA A 29 -13.87 9.64 -10.26
C ALA A 29 -14.42 8.79 -9.10
N ARG A 30 -14.04 7.51 -9.03
CA ARG A 30 -14.42 6.59 -7.95
C ARG A 30 -13.82 6.99 -6.62
N GLU A 31 -12.52 7.25 -6.60
CA GLU A 31 -11.81 7.73 -5.41
C GLU A 31 -12.42 9.03 -4.88
N GLN A 32 -12.79 9.96 -5.77
CA GLN A 32 -13.45 11.21 -5.37
C GLN A 32 -14.83 10.98 -4.73
N LEU A 33 -15.64 10.07 -5.28
CA LEU A 33 -16.95 9.74 -4.71
C LEU A 33 -16.80 9.08 -3.32
N LEU A 34 -15.87 8.14 -3.20
CA LEU A 34 -15.57 7.49 -1.91
C LEU A 34 -15.02 8.50 -0.90
N ALA A 35 -14.08 9.36 -1.30
CA ALA A 35 -13.56 10.44 -0.48
C ALA A 35 -14.66 11.37 0.03
N GLN A 36 -15.59 11.80 -0.83
CA GLN A 36 -16.73 12.63 -0.42
C GLN A 36 -17.70 11.91 0.51
N GLN A 37 -17.84 10.59 0.38
CA GLN A 37 -18.61 9.79 1.33
C GLN A 37 -17.89 9.72 2.69
N LEU A 38 -16.61 9.37 2.70
CA LEU A 38 -15.79 9.30 3.91
C LEU A 38 -15.72 10.65 4.62
N GLN A 39 -15.61 11.76 3.89
CA GLN A 39 -15.68 13.11 4.48
C GLN A 39 -16.97 13.31 5.29
N ARG A 40 -18.12 12.93 4.72
CA ARG A 40 -19.42 13.04 5.40
C ARG A 40 -19.50 12.10 6.59
N ASP A 41 -19.00 10.87 6.46
CA ASP A 41 -19.00 9.88 7.54
C ASP A 41 -18.12 10.33 8.72
N LEU A 42 -16.93 10.89 8.45
CA LEU A 42 -16.03 11.42 9.48
C LEU A 42 -16.65 12.64 10.20
N GLN A 43 -17.33 13.52 9.47
CA GLN A 43 -18.08 14.64 10.08
C GLN A 43 -19.23 14.14 10.96
N ALA A 44 -19.96 13.12 10.49
CA ALA A 44 -21.05 12.52 11.26
C ALA A 44 -20.55 11.81 12.53
N LEU A 45 -19.35 11.24 12.50
CA LEU A 45 -18.65 10.67 13.66
C LEU A 45 -18.05 11.74 14.60
N GLY A 46 -18.20 13.03 14.29
CA GLY A 46 -17.76 14.12 15.16
C GLY A 46 -16.27 14.46 15.08
N LEU A 47 -15.56 13.98 14.06
CA LEU A 47 -14.16 14.37 13.85
C LEU A 47 -14.06 15.85 13.47
N ARG A 48 -12.93 16.46 13.86
CA ARG A 48 -12.58 17.85 13.62
C ARG A 48 -11.64 17.97 12.43
N GLU A 49 -11.54 19.20 11.92
CA GLU A 49 -10.63 19.56 10.82
C GLU A 49 -10.75 18.62 9.61
N VAL A 50 -11.98 18.20 9.28
CA VAL A 50 -12.23 17.30 8.16
C VAL A 50 -11.98 18.05 6.85
N THR A 51 -10.91 17.71 6.15
CA THR A 51 -10.53 18.32 4.87
C THR A 51 -10.69 17.35 3.71
N PHE A 52 -10.93 17.91 2.52
CA PHE A 52 -10.83 17.22 1.25
C PHE A 52 -10.01 18.12 0.32
N ASP A 53 -8.82 17.66 -0.07
CA ASP A 53 -7.83 18.51 -0.73
C ASP A 53 -7.86 18.42 -2.27
N SER A 54 -6.99 19.20 -2.92
CA SER A 54 -6.88 19.22 -4.39
C SER A 54 -6.33 17.93 -4.99
N TYR A 55 -5.63 17.11 -4.21
CA TYR A 55 -5.16 15.80 -4.63
C TYR A 55 -6.29 14.77 -4.60
N GLY A 56 -7.32 15.02 -3.81
CA GLY A 56 -8.44 14.12 -3.57
C GLY A 56 -8.26 13.28 -2.31
N ALA A 57 -7.36 13.69 -1.41
CA ALA A 57 -7.22 13.08 -0.09
C ALA A 57 -8.22 13.66 0.89
N VAL A 58 -8.68 12.82 1.81
CA VAL A 58 -9.49 13.22 2.97
C VAL A 58 -8.65 13.03 4.22
N SER A 59 -8.62 14.02 5.10
CA SER A 59 -8.00 13.88 6.41
C SER A 59 -8.91 14.42 7.50
N ALA A 60 -8.80 13.87 8.70
CA ALA A 60 -9.56 14.33 9.85
C ALA A 60 -8.84 14.02 11.16
N TRP A 61 -9.24 14.72 12.22
CA TRP A 61 -8.69 14.58 13.56
C TRP A 61 -9.80 14.20 14.55
N LEU A 62 -9.63 13.08 15.24
CA LEU A 62 -10.42 12.70 16.40
C LEU A 62 -9.69 13.22 17.66
N PRO A 63 -10.23 14.23 18.36
CA PRO A 63 -9.61 14.78 19.56
C PRO A 63 -9.57 13.75 20.68
N GLY A 64 -8.43 13.61 21.35
CA GLY A 64 -8.26 12.75 22.52
C GLY A 64 -9.21 13.12 23.67
N ASN A 65 -9.48 12.17 24.56
CA ASN A 65 -10.32 12.44 25.72
C ASN A 65 -9.63 13.41 26.70
N GLU A 66 -10.42 14.21 27.41
CA GLU A 66 -9.87 15.19 28.36
C GLU A 66 -9.00 14.53 29.44
N GLY A 67 -7.84 15.12 29.73
CA GLY A 67 -6.91 14.62 30.75
C GLY A 67 -6.02 13.46 30.29
N VAL A 68 -6.16 13.00 29.04
CA VAL A 68 -5.27 11.99 28.45
C VAL A 68 -4.04 12.66 27.84
N SER A 69 -2.84 12.19 28.22
CA SER A 69 -1.58 12.60 27.61
C SER A 69 -0.94 11.38 26.93
N ALA A 70 -0.96 11.37 25.60
CA ALA A 70 -0.46 10.27 24.78
C ALA A 70 0.12 10.82 23.47
N PRO A 71 1.01 10.07 22.78
CA PRO A 71 1.47 10.46 21.46
C PRO A 71 0.30 10.53 20.47
N VAL A 72 0.40 11.45 19.51
CA VAL A 72 -0.60 11.61 18.45
C VAL A 72 -0.39 10.52 17.41
N LEU A 73 -1.42 9.71 17.18
CA LEU A 73 -1.35 8.54 16.30
C LEU A 73 -1.97 8.83 14.93
N GLY A 74 -1.37 8.28 13.87
CA GLY A 74 -1.87 8.38 12.50
C GLY A 74 -2.31 7.02 11.94
N PHE A 75 -3.49 6.95 11.32
CA PHE A 75 -3.90 5.78 10.54
C PHE A 75 -4.26 6.18 9.11
N ILE A 76 -3.61 5.55 8.13
CA ILE A 76 -3.75 5.88 6.72
C ILE A 76 -4.25 4.66 5.94
N ALA A 77 -5.14 4.89 4.98
CA ALA A 77 -5.50 3.87 4.00
C ALA A 77 -5.62 4.46 2.59
N PRO A 78 -5.26 3.71 1.53
CA PRO A 78 -5.54 4.13 0.17
C PRO A 78 -7.05 4.04 -0.13
N LEU A 79 -7.55 4.91 -1.01
CA LEU A 79 -8.94 4.94 -1.49
C LEU A 79 -9.24 3.85 -2.53
N SER A 80 -8.20 3.37 -3.22
CA SER A 80 -8.30 2.29 -4.20
C SER A 80 -7.02 1.47 -4.23
N ALA A 81 -7.11 0.23 -4.69
CA ALA A 81 -5.91 -0.50 -5.10
C ALA A 81 -5.42 0.07 -6.44
N ASP A 82 -4.11 0.13 -6.65
CA ASP A 82 -3.51 0.59 -7.92
C ASP A 82 -3.67 -0.50 -9.00
N ASP A 83 -4.90 -0.67 -9.48
CA ASP A 83 -5.25 -1.62 -10.53
C ASP A 83 -5.53 -0.84 -11.83
N HIS A 84 -4.63 -0.98 -12.80
CA HIS A 84 -4.66 -0.26 -14.07
C HIS A 84 -5.67 -0.83 -15.08
N ALA A 85 -6.33 -1.96 -14.80
CA ALA A 85 -6.86 -2.78 -15.90
C ALA A 85 -8.28 -3.35 -15.77
N ALA A 86 -9.09 -2.98 -14.78
CA ALA A 86 -10.39 -3.63 -14.64
C ALA A 86 -11.59 -2.69 -14.85
N ASP A 87 -12.19 -2.80 -16.03
CA ASP A 87 -13.45 -2.17 -16.47
C ASP A 87 -14.71 -2.98 -16.05
N THR A 88 -14.52 -4.05 -15.26
CA THR A 88 -15.59 -4.90 -14.73
C THR A 88 -15.96 -4.54 -13.29
N ALA A 89 -17.22 -4.76 -12.94
CA ALA A 89 -17.72 -4.55 -11.58
C ALA A 89 -17.15 -5.60 -10.63
N VAL A 90 -17.06 -5.24 -9.35
CA VAL A 90 -16.66 -6.16 -8.29
C VAL A 90 -17.92 -6.81 -7.73
N HIS A 91 -17.91 -8.13 -7.63
CA HIS A 91 -19.02 -8.93 -7.10
C HIS A 91 -18.53 -9.78 -5.91
N PRO A 92 -18.60 -9.25 -4.68
CA PRO A 92 -18.18 -9.99 -3.49
C PRO A 92 -19.07 -11.20 -3.24
N GLN A 93 -18.46 -12.29 -2.81
CA GLN A 93 -19.12 -13.53 -2.40
C GLN A 93 -18.76 -13.86 -0.97
N LEU A 94 -19.76 -14.23 -0.16
CA LEU A 94 -19.58 -14.65 1.21
C LEU A 94 -19.51 -16.18 1.28
N VAL A 95 -18.46 -16.71 1.91
CA VAL A 95 -18.29 -18.14 2.18
C VAL A 95 -18.22 -18.33 3.69
N GLU A 96 -19.38 -18.64 4.27
CA GLU A 96 -19.52 -18.84 5.72
C GLU A 96 -19.02 -20.23 6.14
N CYS A 97 -18.42 -20.29 7.34
CA CYS A 97 -17.93 -21.53 7.94
C CYS A 97 -17.09 -22.38 6.96
N TYR A 98 -16.05 -21.77 6.39
CA TYR A 98 -15.21 -22.39 5.36
C TYR A 98 -14.77 -23.80 5.77
N ARG A 99 -15.01 -24.79 4.90
CA ARG A 99 -14.84 -26.21 5.23
C ARG A 99 -13.49 -26.81 4.80
N GLY A 100 -12.59 -26.00 4.22
CA GLY A 100 -11.26 -26.45 3.82
C GLY A 100 -11.16 -27.02 2.40
N GLY A 101 -12.19 -26.87 1.56
CA GLY A 101 -12.18 -27.30 0.15
C GLY A 101 -11.96 -26.16 -0.83
N ASP A 102 -11.94 -26.44 -2.13
CA ASP A 102 -11.85 -25.39 -3.16
C ASP A 102 -13.03 -24.40 -3.06
N ILE A 103 -12.74 -23.12 -3.31
CA ILE A 103 -13.74 -22.05 -3.35
C ILE A 103 -13.92 -21.63 -4.80
N ALA A 104 -15.12 -21.85 -5.34
CA ALA A 104 -15.48 -21.38 -6.68
C ALA A 104 -15.63 -19.85 -6.70
N LEU A 105 -15.09 -19.22 -7.74
CA LEU A 105 -15.18 -17.78 -7.96
C LEU A 105 -16.16 -17.49 -9.11
N GLY A 106 -17.31 -16.92 -8.76
CA GLY A 106 -18.36 -16.57 -9.72
C GLY A 106 -18.94 -17.79 -10.43
N GLN A 107 -19.21 -17.63 -11.73
CA GLN A 107 -19.70 -18.68 -12.62
C GLN A 107 -18.59 -19.02 -13.62
N GLY A 108 -17.81 -20.06 -13.35
CA GLY A 108 -16.70 -20.48 -14.23
C GLY A 108 -15.71 -21.43 -13.54
N ASP A 109 -14.55 -21.59 -14.16
CA ASP A 109 -13.49 -22.52 -13.70
C ASP A 109 -12.50 -21.86 -12.70
N ALA A 110 -12.69 -20.58 -12.37
CA ALA A 110 -11.84 -19.87 -11.44
C ALA A 110 -12.06 -20.38 -10.01
N VAL A 111 -10.99 -20.81 -9.34
CA VAL A 111 -11.04 -21.33 -7.98
C VAL A 111 -9.89 -20.81 -7.13
N ILE A 112 -10.15 -20.65 -5.82
CA ILE A 112 -9.11 -20.58 -4.79
C ILE A 112 -9.00 -21.96 -4.17
N SER A 113 -7.85 -22.59 -4.31
CA SER A 113 -7.63 -23.98 -3.87
C SER A 113 -6.60 -24.03 -2.74
N PRO A 114 -6.86 -24.76 -1.64
CA PRO A 114 -5.88 -24.98 -0.57
C PRO A 114 -4.60 -25.68 -1.05
N VAL A 115 -4.62 -26.34 -2.22
CA VAL A 115 -3.41 -26.90 -2.85
C VAL A 115 -2.46 -25.80 -3.32
N ARG A 116 -3.00 -24.69 -3.83
CA ARG A 116 -2.23 -23.54 -4.33
C ARG A 116 -2.01 -22.47 -3.27
N VAL A 117 -2.89 -22.41 -2.28
CA VAL A 117 -2.93 -21.41 -1.20
C VAL A 117 -3.00 -22.16 0.14
N PRO A 118 -1.89 -22.72 0.62
CA PRO A 118 -1.86 -23.56 1.81
C PRO A 118 -2.40 -22.87 3.08
N GLU A 119 -2.37 -21.54 3.11
CA GLU A 119 -2.90 -20.70 4.19
C GLU A 119 -4.39 -20.98 4.46
N LEU A 120 -5.16 -21.42 3.45
CA LEU A 120 -6.56 -21.79 3.61
C LEU A 120 -6.79 -22.88 4.67
N HIS A 121 -5.83 -23.77 4.90
CA HIS A 121 -5.98 -24.80 5.94
C HIS A 121 -6.10 -24.19 7.35
N ALA A 122 -5.53 -23.01 7.58
CA ALA A 122 -5.63 -22.30 8.86
C ALA A 122 -6.95 -21.50 9.00
N LEU A 123 -7.72 -21.37 7.91
CA LEU A 123 -8.95 -20.57 7.86
C LEU A 123 -10.22 -21.41 7.97
N ILE A 124 -10.10 -22.71 8.23
CA ILE A 124 -11.26 -23.61 8.41
C ILE A 124 -12.14 -23.08 9.56
N GLY A 125 -13.44 -22.94 9.28
CA GLY A 125 -14.42 -22.40 10.21
C GLY A 125 -14.63 -20.89 10.11
N GLN A 126 -13.71 -20.15 9.49
CA GLN A 126 -13.82 -18.70 9.31
C GLN A 126 -14.82 -18.33 8.20
N THR A 127 -15.18 -17.05 8.16
CA THR A 127 -16.03 -16.48 7.11
C THR A 127 -15.16 -15.72 6.10
N LEU A 128 -15.07 -16.24 4.88
CA LEU A 128 -14.30 -15.63 3.80
C LEU A 128 -15.18 -14.70 2.96
N ILE A 129 -14.60 -13.59 2.52
CA ILE A 129 -15.17 -12.71 1.50
C ILE A 129 -14.23 -12.75 0.30
N THR A 130 -14.73 -13.25 -0.83
CA THR A 130 -13.97 -13.42 -2.08
C THR A 130 -14.56 -12.57 -3.20
N GLY A 131 -13.81 -12.31 -4.26
CA GLY A 131 -14.36 -11.80 -5.52
C GLY A 131 -15.07 -12.88 -6.34
N ASP A 132 -15.45 -12.56 -7.58
CA ASP A 132 -16.02 -13.50 -8.55
C ASP A 132 -14.98 -14.04 -9.56
N GLY A 133 -13.70 -13.74 -9.34
CA GLY A 133 -12.59 -14.21 -10.19
C GLY A 133 -12.40 -13.42 -11.49
N THR A 134 -13.21 -12.38 -11.75
CA THR A 134 -13.09 -11.58 -12.98
C THR A 134 -12.03 -10.48 -12.87
N ARG A 135 -11.74 -10.02 -11.65
CA ARG A 135 -10.76 -8.97 -11.31
C ARG A 135 -10.39 -9.02 -9.83
N ALA A 136 -9.36 -8.27 -9.43
CA ALA A 136 -9.10 -8.00 -8.02
C ALA A 136 -10.26 -7.22 -7.36
N MET A 137 -10.56 -7.54 -6.10
CA MET A 137 -11.64 -6.94 -5.32
C MET A 137 -11.25 -5.57 -4.75
N GLY A 138 -9.95 -5.31 -4.63
CA GLY A 138 -9.42 -4.10 -4.01
C GLY A 138 -9.46 -4.18 -2.48
N CYS A 139 -9.13 -5.35 -1.92
CA CYS A 139 -9.14 -5.56 -0.47
C CYS A 139 -8.12 -4.67 0.22
N GLU A 140 -6.94 -4.46 -0.39
CA GLU A 140 -5.89 -3.57 0.14
C GLU A 140 -6.46 -2.20 0.60
N ALA A 141 -7.28 -1.55 -0.23
CA ALA A 141 -7.92 -0.28 0.11
C ALA A 141 -9.17 -0.47 0.98
N THR A 142 -10.06 -1.37 0.58
CA THR A 142 -11.37 -1.54 1.21
C THR A 142 -11.24 -2.01 2.66
N ALA A 143 -10.34 -2.95 2.93
CA ALA A 143 -10.10 -3.48 4.27
C ALA A 143 -9.51 -2.40 5.18
N GLY A 144 -8.47 -1.69 4.72
CA GLY A 144 -7.87 -0.58 5.47
C GLY A 144 -8.90 0.50 5.87
N ILE A 145 -9.74 0.93 4.93
CA ILE A 145 -10.82 1.90 5.21
C ILE A 145 -11.82 1.33 6.22
N THR A 146 -12.24 0.08 6.04
CA THR A 146 -13.17 -0.59 6.95
C THR A 146 -12.62 -0.64 8.38
N VAL A 147 -11.34 -0.97 8.52
CA VAL A 147 -10.64 -1.04 9.81
C VAL A 147 -10.57 0.34 10.47
N ILE A 148 -10.11 1.38 9.75
CA ILE A 148 -10.02 2.75 10.30
C ILE A 148 -11.39 3.26 10.72
N MET A 149 -12.41 3.14 9.87
CA MET A 149 -13.73 3.65 10.20
C MET A 149 -14.32 2.91 11.42
N SER A 150 -14.01 1.62 11.60
CA SER A 150 -14.49 0.83 12.73
C SER A 150 -13.72 1.14 14.02
N LEU A 151 -12.41 1.41 13.91
CA LEU A 151 -11.61 1.99 14.98
C LEU A 151 -12.25 3.29 15.48
N LEU A 152 -12.49 4.25 14.59
CA LEU A 152 -13.03 5.57 14.96
C LEU A 152 -14.39 5.48 15.67
N GLU A 153 -15.24 4.52 15.28
CA GLU A 153 -16.52 4.27 15.93
C GLU A 153 -16.34 3.66 17.33
N GLN A 154 -15.41 2.71 17.50
CA GLN A 154 -15.15 2.10 18.81
C GLN A 154 -14.50 3.09 19.79
N LEU A 155 -13.59 3.94 19.30
CA LEU A 155 -12.94 4.98 20.11
C LEU A 155 -13.93 6.00 20.69
N GLN A 156 -15.13 6.18 20.11
CA GLN A 156 -16.17 7.04 20.70
C GLN A 156 -16.53 6.66 22.14
N THR A 157 -16.27 5.41 22.53
CA THR A 157 -16.66 4.86 23.84
C THR A 157 -15.48 4.35 24.68
N GLN A 158 -14.24 4.51 24.20
CA GLN A 158 -13.04 4.03 24.89
C GLN A 158 -12.04 5.17 25.13
N PRO A 159 -11.20 5.10 26.17
CA PRO A 159 -10.13 6.08 26.36
C PRO A 159 -9.14 6.08 25.19
N HIS A 160 -8.82 7.26 24.66
CA HIS A 160 -7.86 7.44 23.58
C HIS A 160 -7.20 8.83 23.60
N GLY A 161 -5.98 8.88 23.06
CA GLY A 161 -5.28 10.13 22.73
C GLY A 161 -5.76 10.70 21.40
N ASP A 162 -5.05 11.71 20.90
CA ASP A 162 -5.36 12.27 19.59
C ASP A 162 -5.08 11.26 18.47
N VAL A 163 -6.05 11.11 17.57
CA VAL A 163 -5.94 10.23 16.40
C VAL A 163 -6.20 11.03 15.13
N HIS A 164 -5.24 11.04 14.22
CA HIS A 164 -5.41 11.55 12.87
C HIS A 164 -5.63 10.39 11.89
N VAL A 165 -6.53 10.61 10.94
CA VAL A 165 -6.77 9.67 9.85
C VAL A 165 -6.60 10.35 8.51
N ALA A 166 -6.11 9.59 7.53
CA ALA A 166 -6.03 10.05 6.15
C ALA A 166 -6.42 8.95 5.17
N PHE A 167 -7.31 9.28 4.23
CA PHE A 167 -7.67 8.43 3.10
C PHE A 167 -7.17 9.09 1.83
N VAL A 168 -6.26 8.44 1.12
CA VAL A 168 -5.54 9.07 0.00
C VAL A 168 -5.75 8.34 -1.32
N PRO A 169 -5.68 9.03 -2.48
CA PRO A 169 -5.69 8.37 -3.77
C PRO A 169 -4.57 7.32 -3.90
N ALA A 170 -4.74 6.34 -4.77
CA ALA A 170 -3.67 5.41 -5.11
C ALA A 170 -2.55 6.08 -5.92
N GLY A 171 -1.38 5.44 -5.93
CA GLY A 171 -0.24 5.83 -6.76
C GLY A 171 0.42 7.15 -6.34
N GLU A 172 1.03 7.84 -7.30
CA GLU A 172 1.81 9.08 -7.05
C GLU A 172 1.01 10.20 -6.40
N ARG A 173 -0.26 10.37 -6.80
CA ARG A 173 -1.13 11.42 -6.24
C ARG A 173 -1.34 11.23 -4.73
N GLY A 174 -1.45 9.98 -4.27
CA GLY A 174 -1.53 9.66 -2.85
C GLY A 174 -0.27 10.04 -2.10
N ARG A 175 0.89 9.67 -2.65
CA ARG A 175 2.19 10.03 -2.08
C ARG A 175 2.35 11.54 -1.92
N ASP A 176 2.06 12.27 -3.00
CA ASP A 176 2.17 13.74 -2.99
C ASP A 176 1.19 14.37 -2.00
N ALA A 177 -0.03 13.84 -1.91
CA ALA A 177 -1.02 14.27 -0.91
C ALA A 177 -0.50 14.04 0.52
N LEU A 178 0.04 12.86 0.83
CA LEU A 178 0.58 12.55 2.15
C LEU A 178 1.78 13.42 2.51
N VAL A 179 2.71 13.67 1.58
CA VAL A 179 3.83 14.58 1.82
C VAL A 179 3.32 16.00 2.10
N ALA A 180 2.35 16.47 1.33
CA ALA A 180 1.75 17.79 1.54
C ALA A 180 1.00 17.88 2.88
N LEU A 181 0.29 16.80 3.27
CA LEU A 181 -0.39 16.69 4.56
C LEU A 181 0.62 16.66 5.72
N SER A 182 1.65 15.82 5.67
CA SER A 182 2.70 15.73 6.70
C SER A 182 3.36 17.08 6.99
N GLN A 183 3.59 17.89 5.96
CA GLN A 183 4.20 19.22 6.12
C GLN A 183 3.27 20.29 6.71
N LYS A 184 1.95 20.11 6.63
CA LYS A 184 0.98 21.19 6.92
C LYS A 184 -0.06 20.85 8.00
N ALA A 185 -0.50 19.61 8.07
CA ALA A 185 -1.74 19.22 8.74
C ALA A 185 -1.68 17.85 9.47
N LEU A 186 -0.97 16.84 8.95
CA LEU A 186 -0.85 15.52 9.56
C LEU A 186 0.24 15.54 10.65
N ARG A 187 -0.14 16.08 11.81
CA ARG A 187 0.73 16.28 12.98
C ARG A 187 0.70 15.06 13.88
N VAL A 188 1.36 13.99 13.45
CA VAL A 188 1.40 12.71 14.17
C VAL A 188 2.82 12.37 14.60
N ASP A 189 2.95 11.73 15.76
CA ASP A 189 4.22 11.20 16.25
C ASP A 189 4.58 9.88 15.56
N TYR A 190 3.56 9.02 15.36
CA TYR A 190 3.68 7.71 14.73
C TYR A 190 2.48 7.45 13.82
N ALA A 191 2.69 6.75 12.71
CA ALA A 191 1.61 6.41 11.80
C ALA A 191 1.67 4.96 11.31
N TRP A 192 0.53 4.41 10.91
CA TRP A 192 0.43 3.12 10.24
C TRP A 192 -0.42 3.22 8.97
N CYS A 193 0.12 2.72 7.86
CA CYS A 193 -0.66 2.51 6.64
C CYS A 193 -1.31 1.12 6.69
N LEU A 194 -2.64 1.06 6.72
CA LEU A 194 -3.40 -0.19 6.68
C LEU A 194 -3.59 -0.65 5.24
N SER A 195 -2.48 -1.07 4.63
CA SER A 195 -2.43 -1.63 3.28
C SER A 195 -1.69 -2.97 3.24
N GLY A 196 -1.25 -3.50 4.38
CA GLY A 196 -0.58 -4.79 4.47
C GLY A 196 -1.52 -5.97 4.20
N GLY A 197 -0.95 -7.16 4.05
CA GLY A 197 -1.66 -8.37 3.69
C GLY A 197 -2.28 -9.08 4.89
N VAL A 198 -1.75 -10.27 5.19
CA VAL A 198 -2.39 -11.23 6.08
C VAL A 198 -2.28 -10.84 7.55
N PRO A 199 -3.20 -11.27 8.43
CA PRO A 199 -3.14 -11.00 9.86
C PRO A 199 -1.79 -11.33 10.49
N GLY A 200 -1.21 -10.36 11.20
CA GLY A 200 0.10 -10.47 11.85
C GLY A 200 1.27 -9.86 11.07
N GLU A 201 1.08 -9.44 9.82
CA GLU A 201 2.12 -8.73 9.05
C GLU A 201 2.37 -7.31 9.57
N LEU A 202 3.65 -6.99 9.80
CA LEU A 202 4.14 -5.66 10.11
C LEU A 202 5.43 -5.38 9.33
N ALA A 203 5.40 -4.42 8.41
CA ALA A 203 6.58 -4.04 7.64
C ALA A 203 7.02 -2.61 7.97
N TRP A 204 8.23 -2.48 8.54
CA TRP A 204 8.86 -1.18 8.84
C TRP A 204 10.13 -0.92 8.02
N GLU A 205 10.49 -1.85 7.14
CA GLU A 205 11.64 -1.77 6.24
C GLU A 205 11.20 -1.97 4.78
N ASN A 206 11.93 -1.38 3.84
CA ASN A 206 11.77 -1.58 2.41
C ASN A 206 13.15 -1.57 1.73
N ARG A 207 13.22 -1.97 0.47
CA ARG A 207 14.44 -1.76 -0.32
C ARG A 207 14.59 -0.28 -0.68
N HIS A 208 15.82 0.21 -0.68
CA HIS A 208 16.14 1.43 -1.41
C HIS A 208 15.81 1.23 -2.88
N GLN A 209 15.29 2.27 -3.53
CA GLN A 209 14.91 2.22 -4.93
C GLN A 209 15.39 3.48 -5.66
N SER A 210 15.93 3.28 -6.86
CA SER A 210 16.25 4.35 -7.79
C SER A 210 15.68 4.02 -9.16
N THR A 211 15.01 5.00 -9.77
CA THR A 211 14.61 4.93 -11.17
C THR A 211 15.71 5.58 -12.00
N VAL A 212 16.12 4.91 -13.07
CA VAL A 212 17.12 5.40 -14.01
C VAL A 212 16.48 5.55 -15.37
N GLU A 213 16.56 6.74 -15.93
CA GLU A 213 16.18 7.02 -17.31
C GLU A 213 17.42 7.17 -18.18
N ILE A 214 17.46 6.41 -19.27
CA ILE A 214 18.56 6.43 -20.23
C ILE A 214 17.97 6.78 -21.60
N LYS A 215 18.34 7.94 -22.12
CA LYS A 215 17.97 8.37 -23.47
C LYS A 215 19.16 8.20 -24.40
N ILE A 216 18.95 7.49 -25.49
CA ILE A 216 19.97 7.17 -26.49
C ILE A 216 19.58 7.84 -27.80
N ALA A 217 20.45 8.72 -28.31
CA ALA A 217 20.35 9.27 -29.66
C ALA A 217 21.35 8.56 -30.58
N GLY A 218 20.82 7.97 -31.65
CA GLY A 218 21.54 7.29 -32.71
C GLY A 218 22.04 8.24 -33.79
N SER A 219 22.69 7.66 -34.78
CA SER A 219 23.16 8.35 -35.98
C SER A 219 22.88 7.50 -37.22
N ALA A 220 23.18 8.03 -38.42
CA ALA A 220 22.96 7.30 -39.67
C ALA A 220 23.70 5.95 -39.74
N GLN A 221 24.80 5.78 -38.99
CA GLN A 221 25.62 4.56 -38.96
C GLN A 221 25.38 3.70 -37.71
N HIS A 222 24.77 4.25 -36.66
CA HIS A 222 24.64 3.60 -35.36
C HIS A 222 23.20 3.69 -34.83
N SER A 223 22.57 2.53 -34.66
CA SER A 223 21.18 2.43 -34.19
C SER A 223 21.08 2.58 -32.67
N ALA A 224 20.23 3.52 -32.21
CA ALA A 224 19.89 3.71 -30.80
C ALA A 224 19.25 2.47 -30.18
N LEU A 225 18.33 1.81 -30.90
CA LEU A 225 17.68 0.58 -30.45
C LEU A 225 18.67 -0.57 -30.29
N ALA A 226 19.62 -0.73 -31.24
CA ALA A 226 20.66 -1.76 -31.11
C ALA A 226 21.56 -1.49 -29.89
N ALA A 227 21.91 -0.23 -29.64
CA ALA A 227 22.68 0.17 -28.47
C ALA A 227 21.90 -0.09 -27.17
N ALA A 228 20.59 0.17 -27.13
CA ALA A 228 19.73 -0.16 -26.00
C ALA A 228 19.75 -1.66 -25.66
N PHE A 229 19.65 -2.53 -26.68
CA PHE A 229 19.76 -3.97 -26.48
C PHE A 229 21.14 -4.38 -26.00
N ALA A 230 22.20 -3.82 -26.56
CA ALA A 230 23.57 -4.09 -26.13
C ALA A 230 23.78 -3.68 -24.66
N LEU A 231 23.32 -2.48 -24.28
CA LEU A 231 23.35 -2.00 -22.90
C LEU A 231 22.59 -2.94 -21.96
N HIS A 232 21.39 -3.38 -22.34
CA HIS A 232 20.62 -4.33 -21.54
C HIS A 232 21.35 -5.68 -21.38
N GLN A 233 21.99 -6.19 -22.43
CA GLN A 233 22.78 -7.42 -22.35
C GLN A 233 24.00 -7.26 -21.44
N THR A 234 24.73 -6.15 -21.56
CA THR A 234 25.86 -5.83 -20.66
C THR A 234 25.38 -5.73 -19.21
N TRP A 235 24.22 -5.09 -18.97
CA TRP A 235 23.61 -5.03 -17.64
C TRP A 235 23.37 -6.42 -17.05
N LEU A 236 22.78 -7.34 -17.81
CA LEU A 236 22.55 -8.73 -17.36
C LEU A 236 23.86 -9.46 -17.05
N GLN A 237 24.90 -9.24 -17.85
CA GLN A 237 26.23 -9.84 -17.64
C GLN A 237 26.91 -9.35 -16.35
N HIS A 238 26.58 -8.14 -15.90
CA HIS A 238 27.10 -7.55 -14.66
C HIS A 238 26.18 -7.79 -13.44
N GLY A 239 25.32 -8.82 -13.50
CA GLY A 239 24.45 -9.20 -12.39
C GLY A 239 23.14 -8.41 -12.30
N GLY A 240 22.82 -7.62 -13.33
CA GLY A 240 21.49 -7.07 -13.52
C GLY A 240 20.43 -8.14 -13.72
N VAL A 241 19.19 -7.88 -13.32
CA VAL A 241 18.06 -8.78 -13.59
C VAL A 241 17.17 -8.18 -14.68
N ALA A 242 16.56 -9.05 -15.50
CA ALA A 242 15.72 -8.60 -16.61
C ALA A 242 14.54 -7.74 -16.15
N THR A 243 14.01 -8.03 -14.95
CA THR A 243 12.93 -7.30 -14.31
C THR A 243 13.31 -5.88 -13.86
N ASP A 244 14.59 -5.52 -13.89
CA ASP A 244 15.02 -4.15 -13.61
C ASP A 244 14.60 -3.19 -14.73
N VAL A 245 14.39 -3.67 -15.97
CA VAL A 245 13.92 -2.80 -17.07
C VAL A 245 12.40 -2.71 -17.04
N LEU A 246 11.88 -1.54 -16.65
CA LEU A 246 10.46 -1.24 -16.65
C LEU A 246 9.92 -0.94 -18.04
N LYS A 247 10.73 -0.25 -18.86
CA LYS A 247 10.29 0.27 -20.16
C LYS A 247 11.47 0.35 -21.11
N MET A 248 11.24 -0.06 -22.35
CA MET A 248 12.13 0.20 -23.48
C MET A 248 11.27 0.62 -24.66
N ARG A 249 11.46 1.84 -25.17
CA ARG A 249 10.68 2.35 -26.29
C ARG A 249 11.54 3.22 -27.19
N GLY A 250 11.40 3.04 -28.50
CA GLY A 250 12.12 3.87 -29.45
C GLY A 250 12.23 3.25 -30.84
N ASP A 251 13.09 3.87 -31.64
CA ASP A 251 13.51 3.43 -32.96
C ASP A 251 15.04 3.51 -33.11
N GLY A 252 15.52 3.36 -34.35
CA GLY A 252 16.95 3.40 -34.64
C GLY A 252 17.62 4.75 -34.40
N LEU A 253 16.89 5.85 -34.29
CA LEU A 253 17.44 7.19 -34.04
C LEU A 253 17.26 7.63 -32.59
N HIS A 254 16.19 7.23 -31.92
CA HIS A 254 15.95 7.63 -30.53
C HIS A 254 15.37 6.45 -29.74
N THR A 255 16.01 6.07 -28.64
CA THR A 255 15.51 5.03 -27.74
C THR A 255 15.62 5.45 -26.28
N GLU A 256 14.58 5.19 -25.52
CA GLU A 256 14.51 5.43 -24.08
C GLU A 256 14.45 4.09 -23.34
N LEU A 257 15.28 3.93 -22.31
CA LEU A 257 15.18 2.85 -21.34
C LEU A 257 14.87 3.43 -19.96
N THR A 258 13.99 2.76 -19.24
CA THR A 258 13.72 3.03 -17.83
C THR A 258 14.08 1.79 -17.02
N PHE A 259 15.05 1.93 -16.12
CA PHE A 259 15.39 0.91 -15.13
C PHE A 259 14.83 1.28 -13.76
N GLN A 260 14.46 0.28 -12.96
CA GLN A 260 14.19 0.40 -11.54
C GLN A 260 15.15 -0.52 -10.79
N LEU A 261 16.07 0.08 -10.05
CA LEU A 261 17.05 -0.65 -9.25
C LEU A 261 16.57 -0.67 -7.80
N CYS A 262 16.53 -1.86 -7.19
CA CYS A 262 16.08 -2.07 -5.83
C CYS A 262 17.12 -2.84 -5.02
N GLU A 263 17.60 -2.29 -3.90
CA GLU A 263 18.58 -2.96 -3.02
C GLU A 263 18.28 -2.74 -1.54
N ARG A 264 18.71 -3.69 -0.70
CA ARG A 264 18.53 -3.55 0.76
C ARG A 264 19.50 -2.54 1.35
N GLU A 265 20.76 -2.56 0.92
CA GLU A 265 21.81 -1.65 1.36
C GLU A 265 22.02 -0.50 0.36
N GLN A 266 22.01 0.74 0.84
CA GLN A 266 22.26 1.93 0.02
C GLN A 266 23.58 1.84 -0.78
N VAL A 267 24.65 1.33 -0.15
CA VAL A 267 25.96 1.21 -0.80
C VAL A 267 25.90 0.31 -2.04
N VAL A 268 25.11 -0.76 -2.00
CA VAL A 268 24.94 -1.69 -3.13
C VAL A 268 24.14 -1.00 -4.25
N LEU A 269 23.10 -0.24 -3.90
CA LEU A 269 22.35 0.56 -4.88
C LEU A 269 23.27 1.56 -5.61
N ASP A 270 24.11 2.27 -4.85
CA ASP A 270 25.05 3.26 -5.39
C ASP A 270 26.09 2.62 -6.32
N GLN A 271 26.57 1.43 -5.97
CA GLN A 271 27.46 0.64 -6.82
C GLN A 271 26.78 0.22 -8.12
N ARG A 272 25.53 -0.25 -8.07
CA ARG A 272 24.76 -0.64 -9.27
C ARG A 272 24.45 0.55 -10.17
N LEU A 273 24.09 1.69 -9.60
CA LEU A 273 23.92 2.95 -10.34
C LEU A 273 25.21 3.37 -11.05
N SER A 274 26.34 3.29 -10.34
CA SER A 274 27.66 3.61 -10.89
C SER A 274 28.05 2.67 -12.03
N ALA A 275 27.81 1.36 -11.87
CA ALA A 275 28.09 0.37 -12.90
C ALA A 275 27.24 0.61 -14.17
N LEU A 276 25.95 0.90 -14.03
CA LEU A 276 25.07 1.19 -15.16
C LEU A 276 25.48 2.48 -15.88
N ALA A 277 25.86 3.52 -15.14
CA ALA A 277 26.39 4.76 -15.71
C ALA A 277 27.71 4.53 -16.47
N GLN A 278 28.61 3.70 -15.94
CA GLN A 278 29.85 3.31 -16.63
C GLN A 278 29.58 2.53 -17.92
N CYS A 279 28.61 1.61 -17.93
CA CYS A 279 28.20 0.90 -19.15
C CYS A 279 27.74 1.88 -20.24
N CYS A 280 26.98 2.92 -19.87
CA CYS A 280 26.55 3.96 -20.80
C CYS A 280 27.74 4.76 -21.35
N GLN A 281 28.69 5.14 -20.49
CA GLN A 281 29.87 5.90 -20.89
C GLN A 281 30.77 5.11 -21.87
N GLN A 282 30.93 3.80 -21.66
CA GLN A 282 31.72 2.95 -22.56
C GLN A 282 31.11 2.87 -23.98
N GLN A 283 29.78 2.91 -24.10
CA GLN A 283 29.10 2.88 -25.39
C GLN A 283 29.04 4.23 -26.11
N HIS A 284 29.28 5.34 -25.39
CA HIS A 284 29.23 6.71 -25.92
C HIS A 284 30.28 6.99 -27.03
N GLN A 285 31.30 6.13 -27.19
CA GLN A 285 32.40 6.34 -28.14
C GLN A 285 32.05 6.04 -29.63
N HIS A 286 30.82 5.62 -29.94
CA HIS A 286 30.43 5.10 -31.27
C HIS A 286 29.31 5.91 -31.97
N GLY A 287 29.44 7.24 -32.08
CA GLY A 287 28.44 8.06 -32.79
C GLY A 287 27.02 7.97 -32.20
N LEU A 288 26.93 7.54 -30.94
CA LEU A 288 25.74 7.43 -30.11
C LEU A 288 25.86 8.45 -28.98
N GLN A 289 24.78 9.14 -28.64
CA GLN A 289 24.73 10.00 -27.46
C GLN A 289 23.86 9.37 -26.37
N PHE A 290 24.38 9.29 -25.15
CA PHE A 290 23.67 8.75 -24.00
C PHE A 290 23.42 9.88 -22.99
N GLN A 291 22.17 10.03 -22.55
CA GLN A 291 21.81 10.82 -21.39
C GLN A 291 21.35 9.87 -20.30
N PHE A 292 22.04 9.92 -19.15
CA PHE A 292 21.74 9.09 -17.99
C PHE A 292 21.25 10.00 -16.87
N GLU A 293 20.05 9.75 -16.38
CA GLU A 293 19.47 10.43 -15.22
C GLU A 293 19.01 9.37 -14.22
N SER A 294 19.36 9.54 -12.95
CA SER A 294 18.87 8.67 -11.89
C SER A 294 18.20 9.49 -10.78
N ARG A 295 17.15 8.91 -10.19
CA ARG A 295 16.39 9.53 -9.11
C ARG A 295 16.04 8.48 -8.08
N TYR A 296 16.41 8.73 -6.82
CA TYR A 296 15.90 7.95 -5.70
C TYR A 296 14.39 8.09 -5.60
N THR A 297 13.70 6.95 -5.66
CA THR A 297 12.24 6.88 -5.54
C THR A 297 11.79 6.28 -4.21
N ALA A 298 12.68 5.56 -3.52
CA ALA A 298 12.45 5.11 -2.14
C ALA A 298 13.76 5.03 -1.36
N ARG A 299 13.71 5.45 -0.09
CA ARG A 299 14.75 5.13 0.90
C ARG A 299 14.22 4.05 1.82
N ASN A 300 15.11 3.21 2.35
CA ASN A 300 14.72 2.22 3.35
C ASN A 300 14.24 2.93 4.64
N MET A 301 13.02 2.59 5.07
CA MET A 301 12.37 3.13 6.27
C MET A 301 13.01 2.66 7.58
N ALA A 302 13.80 1.59 7.56
CA ALA A 302 14.36 0.94 8.74
C ALA A 302 15.07 1.91 9.70
N ALA A 303 15.90 2.81 9.16
CA ALA A 303 16.68 3.74 9.99
C ALA A 303 15.80 4.70 10.78
N VAL A 304 14.74 5.25 10.16
CA VAL A 304 13.80 6.16 10.82
C VAL A 304 12.94 5.40 11.81
N ASN A 305 12.34 4.28 11.40
CA ASN A 305 11.45 3.51 12.25
C ASN A 305 12.16 2.90 13.46
N THR A 306 13.42 2.48 13.33
CA THR A 306 14.22 1.97 14.45
C THR A 306 14.63 3.08 15.42
N ALA A 307 14.95 4.28 14.91
CA ALA A 307 15.21 5.45 15.76
C ALA A 307 13.96 5.86 16.56
N HIS A 308 12.78 5.57 16.02
CA HIS A 308 11.46 5.84 16.60
C HIS A 308 10.72 4.54 16.91
N ASN A 309 11.35 3.64 17.67
CA ASN A 309 10.92 2.25 17.84
C ASN A 309 9.47 2.05 18.34
N ALA A 310 8.82 3.07 18.91
CA ALA A 310 7.42 3.01 19.33
C ALA A 310 6.46 2.64 18.17
N VAL A 311 6.74 3.06 16.93
CA VAL A 311 5.92 2.66 15.75
C VAL A 311 5.93 1.14 15.53
N ILE A 312 7.03 0.47 15.93
CA ILE A 312 7.21 -0.97 15.82
C ILE A 312 6.65 -1.66 17.08
N GLU A 313 7.05 -1.23 18.27
CA GLU A 313 6.69 -1.91 19.52
C GLU A 313 5.19 -1.86 19.83
N LEU A 314 4.52 -0.73 19.60
CA LEU A 314 3.08 -0.63 19.79
C LEU A 314 2.33 -1.60 18.86
N ALA A 315 2.72 -1.68 17.59
CA ALA A 315 2.12 -2.62 16.67
C ALA A 315 2.43 -4.07 17.06
N ARG A 316 3.68 -4.36 17.41
CA ARG A 316 4.14 -5.70 17.79
C ARG A 316 3.39 -6.23 19.02
N GLN A 317 3.28 -5.40 20.06
CA GLN A 317 2.59 -5.79 21.29
C GLN A 317 1.08 -5.94 21.04
N ALA A 318 0.46 -5.07 20.24
CA ALA A 318 -0.95 -5.21 19.87
C ALA A 318 -1.22 -6.48 19.02
N ILE A 319 -0.31 -6.88 18.14
CA ILE A 319 -0.37 -8.14 17.39
C ILE A 319 -0.30 -9.35 18.32
N ASP A 320 0.64 -9.33 19.27
CA ASP A 320 0.85 -10.41 20.24
C ASP A 320 -0.37 -10.58 21.18
N GLU A 321 -0.99 -9.48 21.60
CA GLU A 321 -2.25 -9.48 22.37
C GLU A 321 -3.41 -10.16 21.63
N GLN A 322 -3.38 -10.18 20.30
CA GLN A 322 -4.36 -10.89 19.46
C GLN A 322 -3.96 -12.34 19.17
N GLN A 323 -2.86 -12.81 19.76
CA GLN A 323 -2.29 -14.16 19.57
C GLN A 323 -1.99 -14.46 18.10
N LEU A 324 -1.66 -13.43 17.32
CA LEU A 324 -1.29 -13.54 15.92
C LEU A 324 0.21 -13.82 15.80
N THR A 325 0.58 -14.63 14.81
CA THR A 325 2.00 -14.81 14.48
C THR A 325 2.52 -13.56 13.80
N LEU A 326 3.45 -12.87 14.45
CA LEU A 326 4.13 -11.72 13.84
C LEU A 326 5.00 -12.17 12.66
N THR A 327 4.76 -11.57 11.51
CA THR A 327 5.64 -11.69 10.34
C THR A 327 6.11 -10.31 9.92
N THR A 328 7.37 -10.23 9.49
CA THR A 328 8.04 -8.93 9.28
C THR A 328 8.59 -8.82 7.85
N PRO A 329 7.70 -8.86 6.83
CA PRO A 329 8.14 -8.78 5.45
C PRO A 329 8.77 -7.41 5.18
N LEU A 330 9.59 -7.33 4.13
CA LEU A 330 9.90 -6.03 3.53
C LEU A 330 8.63 -5.48 2.90
N ALA A 331 8.32 -4.21 3.15
CA ALA A 331 7.24 -3.51 2.48
C ALA A 331 7.52 -3.52 0.97
N ARG A 332 6.62 -4.15 0.21
CA ARG A 332 6.67 -4.22 -1.26
C ARG A 332 5.58 -3.32 -1.79
N ASP A 333 5.95 -2.32 -2.58
CA ASP A 333 5.03 -1.36 -3.20
C ASP A 333 4.18 -0.52 -2.22
N ASP A 334 4.54 -0.45 -0.95
CA ASP A 334 3.93 0.48 0.02
C ASP A 334 4.48 1.90 -0.15
N SER A 335 3.99 2.55 -1.20
CA SER A 335 4.43 3.89 -1.54
C SER A 335 4.02 4.95 -0.50
N LEU A 336 3.03 4.67 0.36
CA LEU A 336 2.49 5.64 1.31
C LEU A 336 3.33 5.73 2.58
N SER A 337 3.66 4.60 3.22
CA SER A 337 4.54 4.60 4.40
C SER A 337 5.92 5.16 4.04
N ILE A 338 6.45 4.78 2.87
CA ILE A 338 7.73 5.30 2.35
C ILE A 338 7.66 6.81 2.18
N ALA A 339 6.57 7.36 1.65
CA ALA A 339 6.40 8.79 1.45
C ALA A 339 6.39 9.56 2.79
N LEU A 340 5.69 9.05 3.80
CA LEU A 340 5.68 9.67 5.14
C LEU A 340 7.03 9.62 5.82
N VAL A 341 7.69 8.46 5.80
CA VAL A 341 9.02 8.33 6.39
C VAL A 341 10.03 9.23 5.69
N THR A 342 9.91 9.38 4.37
CA THR A 342 10.73 10.33 3.59
C THR A 342 10.44 11.79 3.96
N ALA A 343 9.19 12.11 4.33
CA ALA A 343 8.80 13.42 4.83
C ALA A 343 9.17 13.66 6.31
N GLY A 344 9.66 12.63 7.01
CA GLY A 344 10.13 12.72 8.40
C GLY A 344 9.16 12.17 9.45
N THR A 345 8.03 11.59 9.04
CA THR A 345 7.06 10.97 9.96
C THR A 345 7.31 9.45 10.04
N PRO A 346 7.66 8.88 11.20
CA PRO A 346 7.78 7.43 11.36
C PRO A 346 6.48 6.72 10.99
N CYS A 347 6.56 5.79 10.05
CA CYS A 347 5.40 5.09 9.53
C CYS A 347 5.74 3.65 9.13
N ALA A 348 4.92 2.71 9.56
CA ALA A 348 5.00 1.30 9.20
C ALA A 348 3.76 0.86 8.42
N GLN A 349 3.92 -0.16 7.58
CA GLN A 349 2.81 -0.87 6.96
C GLN A 349 2.26 -1.88 7.95
N LEU A 350 0.96 -1.81 8.23
CA LEU A 350 0.26 -2.77 9.07
C LEU A 350 -0.73 -3.57 8.23
N PHE A 351 -0.90 -4.85 8.55
CA PHE A 351 -1.85 -5.72 7.88
C PHE A 351 -3.29 -5.18 7.91
N SER A 352 -4.03 -5.50 6.85
CA SER A 352 -5.46 -5.19 6.73
C SER A 352 -6.35 -6.44 6.67
N GLY A 353 -5.75 -7.63 6.61
CA GLY A 353 -6.45 -8.93 6.57
C GLY A 353 -6.65 -9.49 5.16
N GLY A 354 -5.99 -8.91 4.15
CA GLY A 354 -6.10 -9.32 2.74
C GLY A 354 -5.13 -10.43 2.37
N TYR A 355 -5.62 -11.37 1.56
CA TYR A 355 -4.86 -12.48 0.98
C TYR A 355 -4.86 -12.35 -0.54
N LEU A 356 -3.74 -12.73 -1.17
CA LEU A 356 -3.58 -12.71 -2.64
C LEU A 356 -3.97 -11.36 -3.25
N GLN A 357 -3.60 -10.28 -2.57
CA GLN A 357 -3.91 -8.91 -2.98
C GLN A 357 -3.50 -8.64 -4.43
N ARG A 358 -4.30 -7.82 -5.12
CA ARG A 358 -4.10 -7.47 -6.54
C ARG A 358 -4.20 -8.64 -7.52
N THR A 359 -4.83 -9.75 -7.13
CA THR A 359 -5.15 -10.87 -8.03
C THR A 359 -6.67 -11.11 -8.10
N PRO A 360 -7.19 -11.76 -9.16
CA PRO A 360 -8.61 -12.15 -9.19
C PRO A 360 -9.03 -13.12 -8.09
N GLN A 361 -8.07 -13.79 -7.44
CA GLN A 361 -8.28 -14.69 -6.30
C GLN A 361 -8.19 -13.97 -4.95
N GLU A 362 -8.13 -12.64 -4.92
CA GLU A 362 -8.05 -11.86 -3.70
C GLU A 362 -9.25 -12.13 -2.76
N PHE A 363 -8.97 -12.26 -1.46
CA PHE A 363 -9.98 -12.45 -0.44
C PHE A 363 -9.57 -11.86 0.91
N VAL A 364 -10.54 -11.69 1.80
CA VAL A 364 -10.34 -11.37 3.24
C VAL A 364 -11.14 -12.37 4.07
N THR A 365 -10.85 -12.45 5.37
CA THR A 365 -11.75 -13.09 6.34
C THR A 365 -12.40 -12.04 7.24
N LEU A 366 -13.63 -12.31 7.69
CA LEU A 366 -14.28 -11.47 8.69
C LEU A 366 -13.43 -11.42 9.97
N GLU A 367 -12.93 -12.57 10.40
CA GLU A 367 -12.08 -12.72 11.57
C GLU A 367 -10.75 -11.97 11.40
N GLY A 368 -10.18 -11.96 10.20
CA GLY A 368 -9.00 -11.16 9.86
C GLY A 368 -9.26 -9.66 9.98
N LEU A 369 -10.41 -9.17 9.47
CA LEU A 369 -10.82 -7.77 9.64
C LEU A 369 -11.05 -7.43 11.12
N GLN A 370 -11.65 -8.33 11.90
CA GLN A 370 -11.83 -8.16 13.34
C GLN A 370 -10.49 -8.05 14.05
N HIS A 371 -9.54 -8.94 13.75
CA HIS A 371 -8.18 -8.87 14.26
C HIS A 371 -7.49 -7.55 13.89
N SER A 372 -7.60 -7.08 12.65
CA SER A 372 -7.06 -5.77 12.26
C SER A 372 -7.62 -4.63 13.11
N VAL A 373 -8.94 -4.60 13.35
CA VAL A 373 -9.58 -3.61 14.23
C VAL A 373 -9.06 -3.72 15.65
N GLN A 374 -8.94 -4.93 16.19
CA GLN A 374 -8.45 -5.13 17.56
C GLN A 374 -6.97 -4.74 17.71
N VAL A 375 -6.14 -4.95 16.69
CA VAL A 375 -4.74 -4.51 16.70
C VAL A 375 -4.65 -2.98 16.70
N VAL A 376 -5.39 -2.27 15.83
CA VAL A 376 -5.34 -0.79 15.85
C VAL A 376 -5.93 -0.20 17.13
N MET A 377 -6.95 -0.83 17.72
CA MET A 377 -7.43 -0.51 19.07
C MET A 377 -6.36 -0.75 20.14
N GLY A 378 -5.64 -1.88 20.04
CA GLY A 378 -4.52 -2.21 20.93
C GLY A 378 -3.39 -1.18 20.87
N ILE A 379 -3.05 -0.72 19.66
CA ILE A 379 -2.07 0.36 19.45
C ILE A 379 -2.51 1.64 20.17
N CYS A 380 -3.77 2.06 19.99
CA CYS A 380 -4.31 3.24 20.69
C CYS A 380 -4.26 3.08 22.22
N ARG A 381 -4.63 1.90 22.73
CA ARG A 381 -4.62 1.60 24.18
C ARG A 381 -3.21 1.62 24.76
N GLN A 382 -2.26 0.97 24.09
CA GLN A 382 -0.87 0.88 24.53
C GLN A 382 -0.16 2.24 24.48
N ALA A 383 -0.53 3.11 23.55
CA ALA A 383 -0.05 4.49 23.53
C ALA A 383 -0.45 5.29 24.78
N LEU A 384 -1.51 4.87 25.49
CA LEU A 384 -1.89 5.42 26.80
C LEU A 384 -1.09 4.81 27.97
N GLY A 385 -0.26 3.79 27.73
CA GLY A 385 0.38 2.99 28.78
C GLY A 385 -0.56 2.00 29.47
N LEU A 386 -1.72 1.71 28.88
CA LEU A 386 -2.70 0.76 29.42
C LEU A 386 -2.44 -0.66 28.89
N SER A 387 -2.53 -1.67 29.77
CA SER A 387 -2.51 -3.09 29.39
C SER A 387 -3.93 -3.61 29.11
N GLN A 388 -4.06 -4.79 28.47
CA GLN A 388 -5.39 -5.42 28.27
C GLN A 388 -6.16 -5.63 29.59
N GLU A 389 -5.47 -5.93 30.68
CA GLU A 389 -6.09 -6.21 31.98
C GLU A 389 -6.73 -4.98 32.64
N SER A 390 -6.31 -3.77 32.25
CA SER A 390 -6.84 -2.52 32.82
C SER A 390 -8.14 -2.01 32.16
N ALA A 391 -8.64 -2.70 31.13
CA ALA A 391 -9.81 -2.29 30.34
C ALA A 391 -11.05 -3.20 30.51
N ALA A 392 -10.98 -4.19 31.40
CA ALA A 392 -12.09 -5.04 31.84
C ALA A 392 -12.54 -4.62 33.24
#